data_AF-A0A0Q8ALA7-F1
#
_entry.id   AF-A0A0Q8ALA7-F1
#
_cell.length_a   1.000
_cell.length_b   1.000
_cell.length_c   1.000
_cell.angle_alpha   90.00
_cell.angle_beta   90.00
_cell.angle_gamma   90.00
#
_symmetry.space_group_name_H-M   'P 1'
#
loop_
_entity.id
_entity.type
_entity.pdbx_description
1 polymer ?
#
loop_
_entity_poly.entity_id
_entity_poly.type
_entity_poly.pdbx_seq_one_letter_code
_entity_poly.pdbx_strand_id
1 'polypeptide(L)'
;MQGAYFGLWLHSGQGGAFAQVDETKIAAFSVVNSVGVVVDRSGAVVAGAQPLPESAKHIDKLLAQIPNELYSDRNSIMGRRRRVGNPTNTTISVVVTNQKLTYAELNRLAVQVHTSMGRMIQPLGTVNDGDILFAVSTAEIENPSLHPTDLAVVASETMWSAVLNSIPDIDPYRATETTIFEPAELSQTFKFGTEGLVEIRQTGNSLTLRSVGECSIFGIEPGETLVSASREANSFLFASEILQRIAFKRDSDGKVMLVLNPGNWQQIGKILKA
;
A
#
# COMPACT_ATOMS: atom_id res chain seq x y z
N MET A 1 1.57 1.30 1.13
CA MET A 1 0.80 2.33 0.41
C MET A 1 1.62 2.76 -0.79
N GLN A 2 0.99 3.32 -1.81
CA GLN A 2 1.63 3.73 -3.06
C GLN A 2 1.16 5.13 -3.48
N GLY A 3 1.83 5.74 -4.45
CA GLY A 3 1.35 6.96 -5.12
C GLY A 3 1.47 8.24 -4.30
N ALA A 4 2.31 8.26 -3.26
CA ALA A 4 2.58 9.45 -2.46
C ALA A 4 3.11 10.61 -3.31
N TYR A 5 3.85 10.32 -4.39
CA TYR A 5 4.35 11.33 -5.33
C TYR A 5 3.22 12.15 -5.97
N PHE A 6 2.09 11.52 -6.28
CA PHE A 6 0.91 12.16 -6.87
C PHE A 6 -0.14 12.58 -5.84
N GLY A 7 0.18 12.44 -4.55
CA GLY A 7 -0.76 12.72 -3.46
C GLY A 7 -1.94 11.76 -3.35
N LEU A 8 -1.86 10.57 -3.97
CA LEU A 8 -2.99 9.62 -4.02
C LEU A 8 -3.04 8.65 -2.82
N TRP A 9 -1.88 8.33 -2.22
CA TRP A 9 -1.78 7.48 -1.01
C TRP A 9 -2.55 6.15 -1.06
N LEU A 10 -2.57 5.52 -2.24
CA LEU A 10 -3.41 4.34 -2.47
C LEU A 10 -2.92 3.14 -1.67
N HIS A 11 -3.84 2.25 -1.30
CA HIS A 11 -3.47 1.01 -0.62
C HIS A 11 -2.74 0.04 -1.56
N SER A 12 -1.78 -0.66 -0.98
CA SER A 12 -0.96 -1.71 -1.58
C SER A 12 -0.51 -2.64 -0.45
N GLY A 13 0.14 -3.75 -0.79
CA GLY A 13 0.57 -4.73 0.19
C GLY A 13 1.57 -5.70 -0.39
N GLN A 14 1.41 -6.97 -0.06
CA GLN A 14 2.23 -8.06 -0.59
C GLN A 14 1.49 -8.79 -1.70
N GLY A 15 2.21 -9.25 -2.72
CA GLY A 15 1.66 -10.02 -3.82
C GLY A 15 2.65 -11.08 -4.31
N GLY A 16 2.10 -12.11 -4.94
CA GLY A 16 2.87 -13.23 -5.47
C GLY A 16 2.32 -13.69 -6.81
N ALA A 17 3.20 -14.23 -7.65
CA ALA A 17 2.83 -14.84 -8.92
C ALA A 17 3.80 -15.97 -9.28
N PHE A 18 3.36 -16.85 -10.17
CA PHE A 18 4.12 -18.01 -10.62
C PHE A 18 3.95 -18.19 -12.13
N ALA A 19 5.03 -18.59 -12.78
CA ALA A 19 5.05 -19.00 -14.18
C ALA A 19 5.93 -20.26 -14.34
N GLN A 20 5.66 -21.01 -15.40
CA GLN A 20 6.45 -22.19 -15.75
C GLN A 20 6.65 -22.25 -17.27
N VAL A 21 7.89 -22.53 -17.68
CA VAL A 21 8.28 -22.81 -19.06
C VAL A 21 8.94 -24.19 -19.05
N ASP A 22 8.27 -25.18 -19.64
CA ASP A 22 8.68 -26.59 -19.54
C ASP A 22 8.93 -27.01 -18.08
N GLU A 23 10.17 -27.34 -17.72
CA GLU A 23 10.56 -27.71 -16.35
C GLU A 23 11.03 -26.51 -15.51
N THR A 24 11.29 -25.37 -16.16
CA THR A 24 11.77 -24.13 -15.51
C THR A 24 10.62 -23.41 -14.83
N LYS A 25 10.70 -23.33 -13.51
CA LYS A 25 9.76 -22.65 -12.63
C LYS A 25 10.29 -21.27 -12.28
N ILE A 26 9.38 -20.30 -12.22
CA ILE A 26 9.68 -18.92 -11.85
C ILE A 26 8.58 -18.46 -10.89
N ALA A 27 8.98 -18.01 -9.70
CA ALA A 27 8.09 -17.40 -8.73
C ALA A 27 8.56 -15.96 -8.47
N ALA A 28 7.62 -15.03 -8.35
CA ALA A 28 7.91 -13.65 -7.98
C ALA A 28 7.04 -13.25 -6.80
N PHE A 29 7.63 -12.49 -5.87
CA PHE A 29 6.95 -11.92 -4.73
C PHE A 29 7.37 -10.46 -4.56
N SER A 30 6.44 -9.62 -4.12
CA SER A 30 6.67 -8.20 -3.90
C SER A 30 5.94 -7.71 -2.66
N VAL A 31 6.53 -6.76 -1.95
CA VAL A 31 5.89 -5.90 -0.95
C VAL A 31 6.01 -4.47 -1.46
N VAL A 32 4.88 -3.90 -1.86
CA VAL A 32 4.84 -2.59 -2.52
C VAL A 32 4.54 -1.50 -1.51
N ASN A 33 5.52 -0.62 -1.28
CA ASN A 33 5.33 0.64 -0.56
C ASN A 33 5.99 1.80 -1.32
N SER A 34 5.72 1.90 -2.62
CA SER A 34 6.41 2.83 -3.54
C SER A 34 5.99 4.28 -3.39
N VAL A 35 6.87 5.23 -3.68
CA VAL A 35 6.48 6.63 -3.84
C VAL A 35 5.58 6.82 -5.08
N GLY A 36 5.88 6.09 -6.15
CA GLY A 36 5.09 6.07 -7.38
C GLY A 36 3.84 5.22 -7.29
N VAL A 37 3.03 5.23 -8.34
CA VAL A 37 1.83 4.41 -8.48
C VAL A 37 2.10 3.12 -9.23
N VAL A 38 1.35 2.09 -8.88
CA VAL A 38 1.23 0.82 -9.59
C VAL A 38 0.29 1.01 -10.77
N VAL A 39 0.73 0.52 -11.92
CA VAL A 39 -0.02 0.57 -13.17
C VAL A 39 -0.19 -0.82 -13.77
N ASP A 40 -1.31 -1.03 -14.43
CA ASP A 40 -1.55 -2.24 -15.23
C ASP A 40 -0.84 -2.15 -16.59
N ARG A 41 -0.97 -3.22 -17.37
CA ARG A 41 -0.33 -3.34 -18.70
C ARG A 41 -0.88 -2.36 -19.74
N SER A 42 -2.05 -1.76 -19.50
CA SER A 42 -2.60 -0.71 -20.34
C SER A 42 -2.05 0.67 -19.97
N GLY A 43 -1.49 0.83 -18.76
CA GLY A 43 -1.08 2.12 -18.18
C GLY A 43 -2.09 2.71 -17.21
N ALA A 44 -3.20 2.00 -16.93
CA ALA A 44 -4.19 2.43 -15.96
C ALA A 44 -3.63 2.31 -14.54
N VAL A 45 -3.91 3.29 -13.69
CA VAL A 45 -3.52 3.28 -12.28
C VAL A 45 -4.37 2.27 -11.52
N VAL A 46 -3.72 1.38 -10.78
CA VAL A 46 -4.38 0.30 -10.04
C VAL A 46 -4.56 0.70 -8.59
N ALA A 47 -5.81 0.86 -8.16
CA ALA A 47 -6.18 1.37 -6.83
C ALA A 47 -7.04 0.39 -5.99
N GLY A 48 -7.23 -0.84 -6.46
CA GLY A 48 -8.18 -1.77 -5.85
C GLY A 48 -9.60 -1.21 -5.95
N ALA A 49 -10.30 -1.08 -4.81
CA ALA A 49 -11.64 -0.47 -4.78
C ALA A 49 -11.64 1.04 -4.45
N GLN A 50 -10.46 1.68 -4.32
CA GLN A 50 -10.43 3.12 -4.06
C GLN A 50 -10.84 3.91 -5.30
N PRO A 51 -11.79 4.85 -5.18
CA PRO A 51 -12.19 5.69 -6.30
C PRO A 51 -11.05 6.63 -6.69
N LEU A 52 -10.79 6.74 -7.99
CA LEU A 52 -9.81 7.67 -8.55
C LEU A 52 -10.51 8.79 -9.33
N PRO A 53 -10.04 10.05 -9.23
CA PRO A 53 -10.48 11.10 -10.15
C PRO A 53 -10.09 10.73 -11.59
N GLU A 54 -10.85 11.23 -12.57
CA GLU A 54 -10.63 10.91 -13.99
C GLU A 54 -9.22 11.27 -14.49
N SER A 55 -8.63 12.31 -13.90
CA SER A 55 -7.25 12.76 -14.16
C SER A 55 -6.18 11.82 -13.62
N ALA A 56 -6.53 10.92 -12.69
CA ALA A 56 -5.62 9.97 -12.04
C ALA A 56 -5.82 8.51 -12.48
N LYS A 57 -6.77 8.23 -13.38
CA LYS A 57 -7.04 6.86 -13.84
C LYS A 57 -5.94 6.27 -14.71
N HIS A 58 -5.05 7.09 -15.26
CA HIS A 58 -4.01 6.65 -16.18
C HIS A 58 -2.71 7.43 -15.96
N ILE A 59 -1.57 6.74 -16.07
CA ILE A 59 -0.27 7.31 -15.71
C ILE A 59 0.19 8.44 -16.62
N ASP A 60 -0.11 8.37 -17.92
CA ASP A 60 0.19 9.44 -18.86
C ASP A 60 -0.48 10.77 -18.48
N LYS A 61 -1.73 10.74 -18.00
CA LYS A 61 -2.48 11.91 -17.53
C LYS A 61 -1.82 12.49 -16.28
N LEU A 62 -1.42 11.64 -15.32
CA LEU A 62 -0.72 12.08 -14.11
C LEU A 62 0.62 12.72 -14.46
N LEU A 63 1.42 12.08 -15.30
CA LEU A 63 2.73 12.58 -15.71
C LEU A 63 2.62 13.87 -16.56
N ALA A 64 1.58 14.02 -17.39
CA ALA A 64 1.38 15.22 -18.20
C ALA A 64 1.03 16.47 -17.37
N GLN A 65 0.51 16.30 -16.14
CA GLN A 65 0.18 17.41 -15.25
C GLN A 65 1.41 17.99 -14.54
N ILE A 66 2.49 17.20 -14.43
CA ILE A 66 3.72 17.53 -13.69
C ILE A 66 4.30 18.90 -14.05
N PRO A 67 4.53 19.25 -15.33
CA PRO A 67 5.16 20.54 -15.65
C PRO A 67 4.34 21.71 -15.12
N ASN A 68 3.02 21.67 -15.32
CA ASN A 68 2.12 22.75 -14.89
C ASN A 68 2.11 22.92 -13.37
N GLU A 69 2.15 21.81 -12.62
CA GLU A 69 2.21 21.84 -11.16
C GLU A 69 3.54 22.40 -10.64
N LEU A 70 4.65 22.08 -11.30
CA LEU A 70 5.97 22.62 -10.96
C LEU A 70 6.08 24.14 -11.19
N TYR A 71 5.40 24.67 -12.23
CA TYR A 71 5.37 26.12 -12.51
C TYR A 71 4.45 26.91 -11.55
N SER A 72 3.54 26.24 -10.83
CA SER A 72 2.56 26.86 -9.95
C SER A 72 3.07 27.10 -8.52
N ASP A 73 4.10 27.94 -8.32
CA ASP A 73 4.59 28.45 -7.00
C ASP A 73 4.88 27.41 -5.88
N ARG A 74 4.80 26.10 -6.18
CA ARG A 74 4.95 24.98 -5.25
C ARG A 74 6.34 24.34 -5.30
N ASN A 75 7.15 24.63 -6.33
CA ASN A 75 8.53 24.11 -6.56
C ASN A 75 8.70 22.58 -6.42
N SER A 76 7.59 21.83 -6.33
CA SER A 76 7.51 20.38 -6.18
C SER A 76 6.03 19.96 -6.28
N ILE A 77 5.77 18.86 -6.98
CA ILE A 77 4.44 18.20 -7.04
C ILE A 77 3.98 17.78 -5.65
N MET A 78 4.91 17.39 -4.77
CA MET A 78 4.62 17.03 -3.38
C MET A 78 4.19 18.24 -2.50
N GLY A 79 4.07 19.44 -3.08
CA GLY A 79 3.72 20.68 -2.36
C GLY A 79 4.89 21.26 -1.54
N ARG A 80 4.67 22.46 -0.97
CA ARG A 80 5.66 23.21 -0.15
C ARG A 80 6.37 22.26 0.82
N ARG A 81 7.63 21.91 0.52
CA ARG A 81 8.59 21.17 1.36
C ARG A 81 8.00 20.75 2.72
N ARG A 82 7.13 19.72 2.75
CA ARG A 82 7.02 18.91 3.98
C ARG A 82 8.45 18.42 4.16
N ARG A 83 9.11 18.84 5.23
CA ARG A 83 10.49 18.43 5.54
C ARG A 83 10.53 16.93 5.29
N VAL A 84 11.28 16.52 4.28
CA VAL A 84 11.46 15.12 3.93
C VAL A 84 12.18 14.55 5.15
N GLY A 85 11.41 13.95 6.05
CA GLY A 85 11.93 12.96 6.99
C GLY A 85 12.52 11.82 6.17
N ASN A 86 13.22 10.90 6.85
CA ASN A 86 13.83 9.72 6.25
C ASN A 86 12.95 9.08 5.15
N PRO A 87 13.53 8.50 4.08
CA PRO A 87 12.76 7.83 3.04
C PRO A 87 11.75 6.86 3.68
N THR A 88 10.46 7.11 3.43
CA THR A 88 9.34 6.34 4.02
C THR A 88 8.75 5.34 3.04
N ASN A 89 9.23 5.33 1.79
CA ASN A 89 8.78 4.46 0.71
C ASN A 89 9.86 3.44 0.35
N THR A 90 9.47 2.22 -0.01
CA THR A 90 10.35 1.11 -0.39
C THR A 90 9.54 0.00 -1.05
N THR A 91 9.98 -0.50 -2.20
CA THR A 91 9.49 -1.78 -2.73
C THR A 91 10.52 -2.87 -2.50
N ILE A 92 10.12 -3.94 -1.80
CA ILE A 92 10.97 -5.12 -1.58
C ILE A 92 10.44 -6.25 -2.45
N SER A 93 11.30 -6.88 -3.23
CA SER A 93 10.87 -7.93 -4.16
C SER A 93 11.87 -9.08 -4.22
N VAL A 94 11.38 -10.25 -4.64
CA VAL A 94 12.21 -11.41 -4.90
C VAL A 94 11.71 -12.16 -6.14
N VAL A 95 12.64 -12.57 -6.99
CA VAL A 95 12.41 -13.54 -8.04
C VAL A 95 13.16 -14.82 -7.73
N VAL A 96 12.48 -15.96 -7.81
CA VAL A 96 13.01 -17.29 -7.55
C VAL A 96 12.86 -18.13 -8.80
N THR A 97 13.91 -18.85 -9.20
CA THR A 97 13.83 -19.85 -10.27
C THR A 97 14.54 -21.14 -9.87
N ASN A 98 14.14 -22.25 -10.47
CA ASN A 98 14.87 -23.52 -10.33
C ASN A 98 15.94 -23.74 -11.41
N GLN A 99 16.03 -22.85 -12.40
CA GLN A 99 17.08 -22.86 -13.41
C GLN A 99 18.45 -22.63 -12.75
N LYS A 100 19.41 -23.50 -13.05
CA LYS A 100 20.81 -23.34 -12.67
C LYS A 100 21.40 -22.14 -13.40
N LEU A 101 21.90 -21.18 -12.64
CA LEU A 101 22.49 -19.95 -13.12
C LEU A 101 23.82 -19.71 -12.41
N THR A 102 24.81 -19.23 -13.15
CA THR A 102 26.03 -18.66 -12.56
C THR A 102 25.70 -17.39 -11.78
N TYR A 103 26.61 -16.95 -10.93
CA TYR A 103 26.46 -15.69 -10.20
C TYR A 103 26.22 -14.48 -11.14
N ALA A 104 26.93 -14.43 -12.26
CA ALA A 104 26.80 -13.35 -13.23
C ALA A 104 25.43 -13.37 -13.93
N GLU A 105 24.93 -14.54 -14.32
CA GLU A 105 23.60 -14.68 -14.93
C GLU A 105 22.49 -14.35 -13.93
N LEU A 106 22.61 -14.81 -12.68
CA LEU A 106 21.64 -14.50 -11.62
C LEU A 106 21.62 -13.01 -11.27
N ASN A 107 22.80 -12.36 -11.21
CA ASN A 107 22.90 -10.91 -11.03
C ASN A 107 22.27 -10.17 -12.22
N ARG A 108 22.51 -10.64 -13.44
CA ARG A 108 21.92 -10.02 -14.64
C ARG A 108 20.39 -10.16 -14.66
N LEU A 109 19.87 -11.32 -14.26
CA LEU A 109 18.44 -11.54 -14.06
C LEU A 109 17.87 -10.55 -13.04
N ALA A 110 18.53 -10.38 -11.90
CA ALA A 110 18.11 -9.42 -10.87
C ALA A 110 18.02 -7.99 -11.42
N VAL A 111 19.06 -7.52 -12.10
CA VAL A 111 19.11 -6.18 -12.70
C VAL A 111 17.97 -6.02 -13.70
N GLN A 112 17.79 -6.97 -14.63
CA GLN A 112 16.77 -6.87 -15.66
C GLN A 112 15.35 -6.85 -15.07
N VAL A 113 15.04 -7.76 -14.14
CA VAL A 113 13.71 -7.81 -13.52
C VAL A 113 13.45 -6.53 -12.72
N HIS A 114 14.43 -6.04 -11.95
CA HIS A 114 14.29 -4.80 -11.20
C HIS A 114 14.06 -3.59 -12.11
N THR A 115 14.84 -3.46 -13.19
CA THR A 115 14.61 -2.41 -14.20
C THR A 115 13.22 -2.53 -14.84
N SER A 116 12.75 -3.75 -15.10
CA SER A 116 11.43 -3.98 -15.69
C SER A 116 10.27 -3.49 -14.82
N MET A 117 10.49 -3.38 -13.49
CA MET A 117 9.51 -2.85 -12.55
C MET A 117 9.18 -1.38 -12.80
N GLY A 118 10.03 -0.63 -13.51
CA GLY A 118 9.69 0.74 -13.93
C GLY A 118 8.49 0.81 -14.89
N ARG A 119 8.08 -0.32 -15.48
CA ARG A 119 6.84 -0.41 -16.28
C ARG A 119 5.60 -0.46 -15.40
N MET A 120 5.70 -1.12 -14.24
CA MET A 120 4.57 -1.42 -13.35
C MET A 120 4.47 -0.50 -12.15
N ILE A 121 5.55 0.22 -11.79
CA ILE A 121 5.60 1.24 -10.73
C ILE A 121 6.19 2.51 -11.32
N GLN A 122 5.48 3.62 -11.26
CA GLN A 122 5.90 4.87 -11.90
C GLN A 122 5.66 6.08 -10.99
N PRO A 123 6.71 6.87 -10.66
CA PRO A 123 8.14 6.55 -10.84
C PRO A 123 8.62 5.42 -9.91
N LEU A 124 9.69 4.72 -10.31
CA LEU A 124 10.41 3.71 -9.52
C LEU A 124 11.89 4.13 -9.36
N GLY A 125 12.57 3.69 -8.31
CA GLY A 125 14.00 3.92 -8.11
C GLY A 125 14.32 5.36 -7.77
N THR A 126 13.41 6.03 -7.06
CA THR A 126 13.59 7.42 -6.67
C THR A 126 14.51 7.54 -5.46
N VAL A 127 15.02 8.75 -5.20
CA VAL A 127 15.79 9.03 -3.97
C VAL A 127 14.98 8.86 -2.68
N ASN A 128 13.65 8.76 -2.79
CA ASN A 128 12.73 8.55 -1.67
C ASN A 128 12.39 7.08 -1.45
N ASP A 129 12.82 6.19 -2.35
CA ASP A 129 12.57 4.76 -2.29
C ASP A 129 13.84 3.98 -1.92
N GLY A 130 13.68 2.99 -1.02
CA GLY A 130 14.70 1.98 -0.72
C GLY A 130 14.59 0.72 -1.58
N ASP A 131 14.22 0.84 -2.86
CA ASP A 131 13.85 -0.30 -3.71
C ASP A 131 14.96 -1.37 -3.77
N ILE A 132 14.58 -2.62 -3.50
CA ILE A 132 15.49 -3.76 -3.52
C ILE A 132 14.82 -4.99 -4.13
N LEU A 133 15.58 -5.69 -4.98
CA LEU A 133 15.20 -6.98 -5.56
C LEU A 133 16.26 -8.03 -5.27
N PHE A 134 15.82 -9.17 -4.76
CA PHE A 134 16.63 -10.37 -4.61
C PHE A 134 16.35 -11.34 -5.77
N ALA A 135 17.39 -11.92 -6.36
CA ALA A 135 17.23 -13.05 -7.28
C ALA A 135 17.80 -14.31 -6.64
N VAL A 136 17.03 -15.39 -6.70
CA VAL A 136 17.35 -16.68 -6.10
C VAL A 136 17.25 -17.76 -7.17
N SER A 137 18.27 -18.63 -7.24
CA SER A 137 18.21 -19.88 -7.99
C SER A 137 18.33 -21.05 -7.03
N THR A 138 17.44 -22.04 -7.13
CA THR A 138 17.58 -23.32 -6.40
C THR A 138 18.52 -24.30 -7.11
N ALA A 139 18.95 -23.98 -8.34
CA ALA A 139 19.88 -24.75 -9.16
C ALA A 139 19.51 -26.24 -9.36
N GLU A 140 18.22 -26.56 -9.39
CA GLU A 140 17.72 -27.92 -9.51
C GLU A 140 17.83 -28.47 -10.94
N ILE A 141 17.65 -27.62 -11.95
CA ILE A 141 17.62 -28.05 -13.35
C ILE A 141 18.51 -27.19 -14.24
N GLU A 142 18.87 -27.72 -15.40
CA GLU A 142 19.49 -26.98 -16.49
C GLU A 142 18.61 -27.13 -17.72
N ASN A 143 17.87 -26.08 -18.07
CA ASN A 143 17.10 -26.01 -19.32
C ASN A 143 17.89 -25.23 -20.38
N PRO A 144 18.64 -25.90 -21.28
CA PRO A 144 19.43 -25.22 -22.32
C PRO A 144 18.58 -24.60 -23.43
N SER A 145 17.31 -25.01 -23.56
CA SER A 145 16.39 -24.51 -24.57
C SER A 145 15.81 -23.14 -24.21
N LEU A 146 15.87 -22.74 -22.94
CA LEU A 146 15.40 -21.44 -22.48
C LEU A 146 16.56 -20.45 -22.47
N HIS A 147 16.56 -19.53 -23.44
CA HIS A 147 17.56 -18.49 -23.53
C HIS A 147 17.51 -17.56 -22.28
N PRO A 148 18.65 -17.10 -21.73
CA PRO A 148 18.65 -16.27 -20.51
C PRO A 148 17.81 -14.99 -20.63
N THR A 149 17.73 -14.39 -21.82
CA THR A 149 16.86 -13.23 -22.06
C THR A 149 15.38 -13.60 -21.93
N ASP A 150 14.97 -14.76 -22.43
CA ASP A 150 13.58 -15.21 -22.37
C ASP A 150 13.18 -15.53 -20.93
N LEU A 151 14.07 -16.21 -20.18
CA LEU A 151 13.92 -16.40 -18.73
C LEU A 151 13.66 -15.06 -18.03
N ALA A 152 14.48 -14.04 -18.33
CA ALA A 152 14.36 -12.74 -17.72
C ALA A 152 13.09 -11.97 -18.16
N VAL A 153 12.62 -12.14 -19.38
CA VAL A 153 11.33 -11.59 -19.84
C VAL A 153 10.17 -12.25 -19.11
N VAL A 154 10.13 -13.57 -19.03
CA VAL A 154 9.07 -14.30 -18.30
C VAL A 154 9.10 -13.94 -16.81
N ALA A 155 10.28 -13.84 -16.21
CA ALA A 155 10.45 -13.36 -14.83
C ALA A 155 9.94 -11.93 -14.63
N SER A 156 10.20 -11.04 -15.59
CA SER A 156 9.71 -9.65 -15.55
C SER A 156 8.18 -9.58 -15.62
N GLU A 157 7.53 -10.41 -16.45
CA GLU A 157 6.07 -10.50 -16.51
C GLU A 157 5.47 -11.15 -15.27
N THR A 158 6.15 -12.14 -14.70
CA THR A 158 5.77 -12.77 -13.43
C THR A 158 5.83 -11.75 -12.30
N MET A 159 6.88 -10.91 -12.26
CA MET A 159 7.00 -9.81 -11.30
C MET A 159 5.89 -8.77 -11.47
N TRP A 160 5.49 -8.43 -12.70
CA TRP A 160 4.36 -7.52 -12.93
C TRP A 160 3.07 -8.08 -12.36
N SER A 161 2.80 -9.37 -12.59
CA SER A 161 1.64 -10.02 -11.98
C SER A 161 1.72 -10.06 -10.45
N ALA A 162 2.91 -10.28 -9.86
CA ALA A 162 3.08 -10.22 -8.41
C ALA A 162 2.80 -8.83 -7.83
N VAL A 163 3.27 -7.76 -8.50
CA VAL A 163 2.98 -6.37 -8.12
C VAL A 163 1.51 -6.04 -8.25
N LEU A 164 0.82 -6.49 -9.31
CA LEU A 164 -0.63 -6.29 -9.44
C LEU A 164 -1.40 -7.02 -8.33
N ASN A 165 -1.00 -8.25 -8.02
CA ASN A 165 -1.58 -9.03 -6.92
C ASN A 165 -1.26 -8.43 -5.53
N SER A 166 -0.37 -7.45 -5.45
CA SER A 166 -0.10 -6.71 -4.22
C SER A 166 -1.15 -5.66 -3.91
N ILE A 167 -1.99 -5.29 -4.89
CA ILE A 167 -3.07 -4.35 -4.69
C ILE A 167 -4.28 -5.11 -4.16
N PRO A 168 -4.73 -4.84 -2.92
CA PRO A 168 -5.84 -5.56 -2.35
C PRO A 168 -7.13 -5.19 -3.07
N ASP A 169 -7.97 -6.18 -3.31
CA ASP A 169 -9.40 -5.95 -3.38
C ASP A 169 -9.82 -5.41 -2.02
N ILE A 170 -10.15 -4.12 -1.96
CA ILE A 170 -10.78 -3.56 -0.78
C ILE A 170 -12.23 -4.01 -0.85
N ASP A 171 -12.48 -5.21 -0.35
CA ASP A 171 -13.85 -5.70 -0.14
C ASP A 171 -14.59 -4.63 0.68
N PRO A 172 -15.77 -4.15 0.25
CA PRO A 172 -16.57 -3.27 1.10
C PRO A 172 -16.81 -3.99 2.43
N TYR A 173 -16.07 -3.61 3.48
CA TYR A 173 -16.21 -4.20 4.80
C TYR A 173 -17.69 -4.15 5.19
N ARG A 174 -18.32 -5.31 5.29
CA ARG A 174 -19.65 -5.42 5.87
C ARG A 174 -19.46 -5.61 7.35
N ALA A 175 -20.08 -4.76 8.15
CA ALA A 175 -20.13 -4.96 9.59
C ALA A 175 -20.78 -6.31 9.87
N THR A 176 -19.96 -7.32 10.20
CA THR A 176 -20.43 -8.64 10.62
C THR A 176 -20.76 -8.64 12.12
N GLU A 177 -20.24 -7.66 12.86
CA GLU A 177 -20.53 -7.49 14.26
C GLU A 177 -21.86 -6.75 14.45
N THR A 178 -22.79 -7.46 15.11
CA THR A 178 -24.07 -6.89 15.58
C THR A 178 -23.97 -6.33 16.99
N THR A 179 -22.76 -6.26 17.55
CA THR A 179 -22.51 -5.76 18.90
C THR A 179 -22.91 -4.29 18.98
N ILE A 180 -23.80 -3.98 19.92
CA ILE A 180 -24.20 -2.60 20.22
C ILE A 180 -23.21 -2.02 21.22
N PHE A 181 -22.78 -0.79 20.95
CA PHE A 181 -21.92 0.00 21.82
C PHE A 181 -22.66 1.26 22.25
N GLU A 182 -22.58 1.58 23.54
CA GLU A 182 -23.07 2.86 24.04
C GLU A 182 -22.12 3.99 23.61
N PRO A 183 -22.61 5.20 23.28
CA PRO A 183 -21.75 6.29 22.80
C PRO A 183 -20.59 6.66 23.75
N ALA A 184 -20.83 6.50 25.05
CA ALA A 184 -19.81 6.72 26.08
C ALA A 184 -18.69 5.68 26.05
N GLU A 185 -18.98 4.44 25.61
CA GLU A 185 -17.95 3.39 25.49
C GLU A 185 -16.99 3.65 24.33
N LEU A 186 -17.45 4.31 23.27
CA LEU A 186 -16.62 4.62 22.10
C LEU A 186 -15.76 5.87 22.31
N SER A 187 -16.20 6.80 23.16
CA SER A 187 -15.51 8.07 23.42
C SER A 187 -14.30 7.87 24.33
N GLN A 188 -13.22 7.33 23.74
CA GLN A 188 -12.00 6.92 24.43
C GLN A 188 -10.76 7.31 23.63
N THR A 189 -9.59 7.25 24.29
CA THR A 189 -8.30 7.30 23.62
C THR A 189 -7.76 5.89 23.39
N PHE A 190 -7.46 5.57 22.13
CA PHE A 190 -6.95 4.28 21.71
C PHE A 190 -5.47 4.37 21.33
N LYS A 191 -4.68 3.41 21.81
CA LYS A 191 -3.27 3.26 21.50
C LYS A 191 -3.05 2.21 20.42
N PHE A 192 -2.25 2.57 19.41
CA PHE A 192 -1.82 1.73 18.30
C PHE A 192 -0.30 1.63 18.28
N GLY A 193 0.22 0.41 18.25
CA GLY A 193 1.67 0.19 18.30
C GLY A 193 2.31 0.83 19.53
N THR A 194 3.50 1.40 19.36
CA THR A 194 4.29 2.03 20.43
C THR A 194 3.85 3.47 20.73
N GLU A 195 3.55 4.26 19.70
CA GLU A 195 3.43 5.73 19.79
C GLU A 195 2.11 6.30 19.23
N GLY A 196 1.34 5.52 18.47
CA GLY A 196 0.10 6.00 17.86
C GLY A 196 -1.01 6.18 18.89
N LEU A 197 -1.57 7.39 18.98
CA LEU A 197 -2.68 7.71 19.88
C LEU A 197 -3.82 8.37 19.10
N VAL A 198 -5.01 7.81 19.21
CA VAL A 198 -6.23 8.31 18.56
C VAL A 198 -7.29 8.57 19.61
N GLU A 199 -7.71 9.83 19.72
CA GLU A 199 -8.86 10.21 20.52
C GLU A 199 -10.13 10.07 19.66
N ILE A 200 -11.11 9.36 20.19
CA ILE A 200 -12.46 9.27 19.65
C ILE A 200 -13.40 10.07 20.55
N ARG A 201 -14.27 10.87 19.93
CA ARG A 201 -15.44 11.45 20.61
C ARG A 201 -16.68 11.20 19.78
N GLN A 202 -17.68 10.58 20.36
CA GLN A 202 -18.95 10.32 19.70
C GLN A 202 -20.02 11.30 20.18
N THR A 203 -20.73 11.90 19.22
CA THR A 203 -21.87 12.80 19.46
C THR A 203 -23.05 12.33 18.61
N GLY A 204 -24.01 11.63 19.24
CA GLY A 204 -25.13 11.03 18.54
C GLY A 204 -24.68 9.97 17.52
N ASN A 205 -25.02 10.17 16.24
CA ASN A 205 -24.62 9.28 15.15
C ASN A 205 -23.31 9.67 14.45
N SER A 206 -22.71 10.80 14.84
CA SER A 206 -21.42 11.22 14.30
C SER A 206 -20.32 10.99 15.33
N LEU A 207 -19.11 10.89 14.84
CA LEU A 207 -17.90 10.69 15.61
C LEU A 207 -16.79 11.57 15.04
N THR A 208 -15.98 12.12 15.93
CA THR A 208 -14.71 12.76 15.60
C THR A 208 -13.57 11.83 15.96
N LEU A 209 -12.63 11.67 15.04
CA LEU A 209 -11.38 10.95 15.24
C LEU A 209 -10.25 11.97 15.17
N ARG A 210 -9.44 12.08 16.22
CA ARG A 210 -8.29 12.97 16.28
C ARG A 210 -7.02 12.20 16.57
N SER A 211 -5.98 12.40 15.76
CA SER A 211 -4.64 11.94 16.14
C SER A 211 -4.09 12.87 17.22
N VAL A 212 -3.78 12.32 18.41
CA VAL A 212 -3.30 13.09 19.58
C VAL A 212 -1.88 12.72 19.98
N GLY A 213 -1.23 11.80 19.26
CA GLY A 213 0.19 11.46 19.44
C GLY A 213 1.13 12.40 18.68
N GLU A 214 2.43 12.16 18.81
CA GLU A 214 3.47 12.90 18.07
C GLU A 214 3.71 12.34 16.65
N CYS A 215 3.18 11.14 16.36
CA CYS A 215 3.31 10.48 15.06
C CYS A 215 2.00 10.47 14.30
N SER A 216 2.09 10.43 12.96
CA SER A 216 0.93 10.19 12.12
C SER A 216 0.43 8.77 12.30
N ILE A 217 -0.89 8.58 12.18
CA ILE A 217 -1.53 7.28 12.26
C ILE A 217 -2.45 7.07 11.09
N PHE A 218 -2.17 6.05 10.28
CA PHE A 218 -2.93 5.78 9.05
C PHE A 218 -3.08 7.02 8.17
N GLY A 219 -1.99 7.80 8.03
CA GLY A 219 -1.94 9.06 7.28
C GLY A 219 -2.72 10.25 7.87
N ILE A 220 -3.22 10.12 9.09
CA ILE A 220 -3.82 11.22 9.87
C ILE A 220 -2.69 11.89 10.65
N GLU A 221 -2.46 13.18 10.40
CA GLU A 221 -1.37 13.93 11.00
C GLU A 221 -1.62 14.24 12.48
N PRO A 222 -0.56 14.40 13.30
CA PRO A 222 -0.69 14.90 14.67
C PRO A 222 -1.57 16.15 14.76
N GLY A 223 -2.63 16.07 15.56
CA GLY A 223 -3.60 17.14 15.76
C GLY A 223 -4.73 17.21 14.74
N GLU A 224 -4.62 16.52 13.60
CA GLU A 224 -5.67 16.45 12.58
C GLU A 224 -6.92 15.74 13.13
N THR A 225 -8.09 16.28 12.77
CA THR A 225 -9.39 15.75 13.19
C THR A 225 -10.23 15.43 11.98
N LEU A 226 -10.67 14.18 11.87
CA LEU A 226 -11.64 13.72 10.91
C LEU A 226 -13.03 13.63 11.55
N VAL A 227 -14.07 13.92 10.78
CA VAL A 227 -15.47 13.80 11.20
C VAL A 227 -16.14 12.75 10.33
N SER A 228 -16.83 11.80 10.96
CA SER A 228 -17.56 10.77 10.22
C SER A 228 -18.70 11.39 9.42
N ALA A 229 -18.78 11.03 8.14
CA ALA A 229 -19.86 11.40 7.24
C ALA A 229 -21.15 10.59 7.51
N SER A 230 -21.01 9.31 7.90
CA SER A 230 -22.14 8.43 8.21
C SER A 230 -21.75 7.25 9.09
N ARG A 231 -22.74 6.50 9.56
CA ARG A 231 -22.58 5.33 10.44
C ARG A 231 -23.31 4.11 9.86
N GLU A 232 -22.64 2.96 9.88
CA GLU A 232 -23.17 1.64 9.52
C GLU A 232 -22.93 0.67 10.68
N ALA A 233 -23.95 0.38 11.50
CA ALA A 233 -23.83 -0.43 12.71
C ALA A 233 -22.74 0.09 13.68
N ASN A 234 -21.68 -0.69 13.92
CA ASN A 234 -20.52 -0.32 14.73
C ASN A 234 -19.39 0.32 13.91
N SER A 235 -19.65 0.69 12.65
CA SER A 235 -18.68 1.30 11.74
C SER A 235 -19.04 2.74 11.41
N PHE A 236 -18.02 3.57 11.22
CA PHE A 236 -18.15 4.97 10.85
C PHE A 236 -17.37 5.24 9.57
N LEU A 237 -18.00 5.96 8.65
CA LEU A 237 -17.47 6.27 7.33
C LEU A 237 -17.00 7.71 7.29
N PHE A 238 -15.91 7.96 6.57
CA PHE A 238 -15.30 9.28 6.41
C PHE A 238 -15.18 9.63 4.94
N ALA A 239 -15.38 10.90 4.62
CA ALA A 239 -15.03 11.47 3.32
C ALA A 239 -13.53 11.83 3.28
N SER A 240 -12.67 10.82 3.48
CA SER A 240 -11.21 10.95 3.44
C SER A 240 -10.66 9.99 2.38
N GLU A 241 -9.65 10.43 1.63
CA GLU A 241 -8.96 9.59 0.65
C GLU A 241 -8.10 8.50 1.32
N ILE A 242 -7.71 8.72 2.58
CA ILE A 242 -6.75 7.88 3.29
C ILE A 242 -7.46 6.89 4.22
N LEU A 243 -8.31 7.38 5.13
CA LEU A 243 -9.06 6.54 6.07
C LEU A 243 -10.56 6.67 5.81
N GLN A 244 -11.11 5.76 5.00
CA GLN A 244 -12.52 5.81 4.62
C GLN A 244 -13.46 5.20 5.67
N ARG A 245 -12.95 4.31 6.54
CA ARG A 245 -13.79 3.56 7.49
C ARG A 245 -13.02 3.20 8.76
N ILE A 246 -13.71 3.29 9.90
CA ILE A 246 -13.31 2.65 11.16
C ILE A 246 -14.45 1.77 11.67
N ALA A 247 -14.13 0.81 12.53
CA ALA A 247 -15.10 0.01 13.24
C ALA A 247 -14.69 -0.19 14.71
N PHE A 248 -15.62 -0.61 15.56
CA PHE A 248 -15.35 -0.96 16.94
C PHE A 248 -15.63 -2.44 17.18
N LYS A 249 -14.77 -3.10 17.95
CA LYS A 249 -14.91 -4.51 18.33
C LYS A 249 -14.75 -4.68 19.84
N ARG A 250 -15.14 -5.82 20.39
CA ARG A 250 -14.75 -6.22 21.75
C ARG A 250 -13.66 -7.28 21.70
N ASP A 251 -12.68 -7.19 22.61
CA ASP A 251 -11.73 -8.28 22.82
C ASP A 251 -12.35 -9.43 23.63
N SER A 252 -11.58 -10.49 23.89
CA SER A 252 -12.02 -11.63 24.69
C SER A 252 -12.43 -11.28 26.12
N ASP A 253 -11.96 -10.13 26.63
CA ASP A 253 -12.26 -9.62 27.97
C ASP A 253 -13.44 -8.62 27.95
N GLY A 254 -14.07 -8.42 26.79
CA GLY A 254 -15.20 -7.50 26.60
C GLY A 254 -14.80 -6.03 26.45
N LYS A 255 -13.51 -5.70 26.38
CA LYS A 255 -13.04 -4.32 26.25
C LYS A 255 -13.17 -3.83 24.81
N VAL A 256 -13.56 -2.56 24.68
CA VAL A 256 -13.69 -1.92 23.37
C VAL A 256 -12.31 -1.75 22.72
N MET A 257 -12.24 -2.10 21.44
CA MET A 257 -11.10 -1.87 20.57
C MET A 257 -11.55 -1.04 19.38
N LEU A 258 -10.70 -0.11 18.95
CA LEU A 258 -10.87 0.65 17.72
C LEU A 258 -10.15 -0.09 16.59
N VAL A 259 -10.83 -0.25 15.46
CA VAL A 259 -10.29 -0.87 14.26
C VAL A 259 -10.18 0.17 13.16
N LEU A 260 -8.96 0.50 12.76
CA LEU A 260 -8.70 1.31 11.57
C LEU A 260 -8.56 0.40 10.35
N ASN A 261 -9.13 0.81 9.23
CA ASN A 261 -9.16 0.04 7.98
C ASN A 261 -9.62 -1.42 8.16
N PRO A 262 -10.87 -1.65 8.63
CA PRO A 262 -11.38 -2.99 8.88
C PRO A 262 -11.26 -3.90 7.64
N GLY A 263 -10.71 -5.11 7.81
CA GLY A 263 -10.44 -6.05 6.73
C GLY A 263 -9.08 -6.74 6.88
N ASN A 264 -8.47 -7.13 5.76
CA ASN A 264 -7.18 -7.84 5.72
C ASN A 264 -6.00 -7.06 6.33
N TRP A 265 -6.12 -5.73 6.41
CA TRP A 265 -5.07 -4.82 6.88
C TRP A 265 -5.50 -4.03 8.11
N GLN A 266 -6.43 -4.59 8.90
CA GLN A 266 -6.95 -3.92 10.07
C GLN A 266 -5.83 -3.60 11.07
N GLN A 267 -5.79 -2.37 11.54
CA GLN A 267 -5.00 -1.99 12.70
C GLN A 267 -5.91 -1.91 13.92
N ILE A 268 -5.50 -2.51 15.03
CA ILE A 268 -6.31 -2.59 16.23
C ILE A 268 -5.68 -1.72 17.32
N GLY A 269 -6.45 -0.74 17.75
CA GLY A 269 -6.15 0.15 18.86
C GLY A 269 -6.85 -0.35 20.12
N LYS A 270 -6.10 -0.39 21.22
CA LYS A 270 -6.63 -0.75 22.54
C LYS A 270 -6.81 0.51 23.37
N ILE A 271 -7.80 0.53 24.26
CA ILE A 271 -7.97 1.66 25.20
C ILE A 271 -6.65 1.89 25.94
N LEU A 272 -6.17 3.13 25.91
CA LEU A 272 -5.06 3.56 26.73
C LEU A 272 -5.54 3.52 28.19
N LYS A 273 -5.01 2.58 28.99
CA LYS A 273 -5.28 2.58 30.43
C LYS A 273 -4.81 3.93 30.99
N ALA A 274 -5.71 4.62 31.68
CA ALA A 274 -5.36 5.77 32.51
C ALA A 274 -4.33 5.38 33.57
#